data_AF-A0A2N1VKS9-F1
#
_entry.id   AF-A0A2N1VKS9-F1
#
_cell.length_a   1.000
_cell.length_b   1.000
_cell.length_c   1.000
_cell.angle_alpha   90.00
_cell.angle_beta   90.00
_cell.angle_gamma   90.00
#
_symmetry.space_group_name_H-M   'P 1'
#
loop_
_entity.id
_entity.type
_entity.pdbx_description
1 polymer ?
#
loop_
_entity_poly.entity_id
_entity_poly.type
_entity_poly.pdbx_seq_one_letter_code
_entity_poly.pdbx_strand_id
1 'polypeptide(L)'
;MEKSKSTYLVEGLQVMTIAIVVLLACFGLFYLDYETRSVADLFTTGNLVVLGIYYIPTLILCLSLMLLFTKKFSLSKSMALSLITGIPTGFVIVISLLIF
;
A
#
# COMPACT_ATOMS: atom_id res chain seq x y z
N MET A 1 28.27 -9.33 10.83
CA MET A 1 28.04 -7.89 10.62
C MET A 1 26.82 -7.50 11.41
N GLU A 2 27.01 -6.83 12.54
CA GLU A 2 25.93 -6.32 13.38
C GLU A 2 25.32 -5.08 12.69
N LYS A 3 24.07 -5.17 12.23
CA LYS A 3 23.37 -4.00 11.68
C LYS A 3 23.28 -2.94 12.80
N SER A 4 23.73 -1.71 12.52
CA SER A 4 23.63 -0.60 13.47
C SER A 4 22.18 -0.28 13.80
N LYS A 5 21.89 0.10 15.04
CA LYS A 5 20.56 0.56 15.52
C LYS A 5 19.93 1.63 14.61
N SER A 6 20.75 2.45 13.97
CA SER A 6 20.32 3.46 12.99
C SER A 6 19.65 2.85 11.75
N THR A 7 20.18 1.74 11.23
CA THR A 7 19.65 1.07 10.04
C THR A 7 18.24 0.52 10.27
N TYR A 8 17.97 -0.04 11.45
CA TYR A 8 16.63 -0.56 11.78
C TYR A 8 15.56 0.54 11.90
N LEU A 9 15.93 1.72 12.42
CA LEU A 9 15.00 2.85 12.50
C LEU A 9 14.61 3.36 11.10
N VAL A 10 15.60 3.43 10.20
CA VAL A 10 15.38 3.85 8.82
C VAL A 10 14.52 2.85 8.05
N GLU A 11 14.76 1.54 8.21
CA GLU A 11 13.94 0.48 7.62
C GLU A 11 12.50 0.50 8.17
N GLY A 12 12.34 0.66 9.49
CA GLY A 12 11.02 0.76 10.13
C GLY A 12 10.21 1.96 9.64
N LEU A 13 10.84 3.13 9.53
CA LEU A 13 10.19 4.34 9.03
C LEU A 13 9.69 4.17 7.58
N GLN A 14 10.42 3.43 6.75
CA GLN A 14 10.04 3.17 5.36
C GLN A 14 8.83 2.26 5.26
N VAL A 15 8.81 1.16 6.03
CA VAL A 15 7.67 0.26 6.08
C VAL A 15 6.43 1.00 6.55
N MET A 16 6.56 1.86 7.57
CA MET A 16 5.46 2.71 8.04
C MET A 16 5.00 3.69 6.96
N THR A 17 5.93 4.32 6.24
CA THR A 17 5.61 5.25 5.15
C THR A 17 4.83 4.53 4.05
N ILE A 18 5.29 3.35 3.61
CA ILE A 18 4.60 2.56 2.59
C ILE A 18 3.20 2.18 3.07
N ALA A 19 3.07 1.69 4.31
CA ALA A 19 1.79 1.31 4.90
C ALA A 19 0.79 2.48 4.91
N ILE A 20 1.22 3.66 5.36
CA ILE A 20 0.36 4.86 5.40
C ILE A 20 -0.03 5.29 3.98
N VAL A 21 0.91 5.32 3.04
CA VAL A 21 0.61 5.73 1.65
C VAL A 21 -0.35 4.76 0.98
N VAL A 22 -0.15 3.44 1.15
CA VAL A 22 -1.08 2.43 0.62
C VAL A 22 -2.46 2.57 1.26
N LEU A 23 -2.54 2.79 2.58
CA LEU A 23 -3.81 3.02 3.27
C LEU A 23 -4.54 4.25 2.73
N LEU A 24 -3.84 5.38 2.58
CA LEU A 24 -4.40 6.61 2.01
C LEU A 24 -4.85 6.42 0.56
N ALA A 25 -4.09 5.67 -0.25
CA ALA A 25 -4.49 5.34 -1.61
C ALA A 25 -5.77 4.49 -1.64
N CYS A 26 -5.90 3.52 -0.72
CA CYS A 26 -7.12 2.74 -0.59
C CYS A 26 -8.29 3.65 -0.20
N PHE A 27 -8.16 4.49 0.83
CA PHE A 27 -9.20 5.47 1.18
C PHE A 27 -9.58 6.38 -0.01
N GLY A 28 -8.60 6.83 -0.79
CA GLY A 28 -8.82 7.61 -2.00
C GLY A 28 -9.64 6.85 -3.05
N LEU A 29 -9.36 5.56 -3.26
CA LEU A 29 -10.13 4.71 -4.17
C LEU A 29 -11.61 4.61 -3.73
N PHE A 30 -11.86 4.41 -2.43
CA PHE A 30 -13.21 4.34 -1.90
C PHE A 30 -13.94 5.68 -1.94
N TYR A 31 -13.24 6.79 -1.70
CA TYR A 31 -13.84 8.12 -1.84
C TYR A 31 -14.27 8.42 -3.27
N LEU A 32 -13.58 7.84 -4.26
CA LEU A 32 -13.98 7.94 -5.67
C LEU A 32 -15.10 6.95 -6.05
N ASP A 33 -15.40 5.99 -5.19
CA ASP A 33 -16.51 5.06 -5.39
C ASP A 33 -17.85 5.76 -5.17
N TYR A 34 -18.80 5.53 -6.08
CA TYR A 34 -20.07 6.24 -6.15
C TYR A 34 -20.97 5.97 -4.94
N GLU A 35 -20.75 4.85 -4.25
CA GLU A 35 -21.51 4.48 -3.05
C GLU A 35 -21.12 5.31 -1.81
N THR A 36 -19.95 5.95 -1.82
CA THR A 36 -19.41 6.68 -0.67
C THR A 36 -19.86 8.13 -0.69
N ARG A 37 -21.01 8.43 -0.08
CA ARG A 37 -21.58 9.80 -0.06
C ARG A 37 -20.91 10.72 0.95
N SER A 38 -20.27 10.17 1.97
CA SER A 38 -19.58 10.91 3.01
C SER A 38 -18.33 10.19 3.51
N VAL A 39 -17.38 10.95 4.08
CA VAL A 39 -16.18 10.37 4.71
C VAL A 39 -16.53 9.45 5.88
N ALA A 40 -17.68 9.67 6.53
CA ALA A 40 -18.16 8.81 7.62
C ALA A 40 -18.55 7.41 7.12
N ASP A 41 -19.01 7.29 5.87
CA ASP A 41 -19.41 6.00 5.30
C ASP A 41 -18.21 5.06 5.14
N LEU A 42 -17.00 5.61 4.96
CA LEU A 42 -15.75 4.84 4.90
C LEU A 42 -15.47 4.03 6.18
N PHE A 43 -16.05 4.43 7.30
CA PHE A 43 -15.85 3.78 8.61
C PHE A 43 -16.96 2.78 8.97
N THR A 44 -17.93 2.55 8.07
CA THR A 44 -18.91 1.48 8.25
C THR A 44 -18.23 0.11 8.15
N THR A 45 -18.74 -0.89 8.88
CA THR A 45 -18.11 -2.22 8.96
C THR A 45 -17.91 -2.86 7.58
N GLY A 46 -18.88 -2.70 6.67
CA GLY A 46 -18.76 -3.20 5.29
C GLY A 46 -17.57 -2.58 4.57
N ASN A 47 -17.47 -1.25 4.57
CA ASN A 47 -16.39 -0.54 3.90
C ASN A 47 -15.01 -0.81 4.54
N LEU A 48 -14.94 -1.02 5.86
CA LEU A 48 -13.69 -1.43 6.52
C LEU A 48 -13.21 -2.81 6.09
N VAL A 49 -14.13 -3.76 5.87
CA VAL A 49 -13.79 -5.09 5.36
C VAL A 49 -13.24 -4.99 3.94
N VAL A 50 -13.95 -4.29 3.06
CA VAL A 50 -13.49 -4.09 1.68
C VAL A 50 -12.16 -3.33 1.69
N LEU A 51 -11.98 -2.32 2.54
CA LEU A 51 -10.71 -1.59 2.69
C LEU A 51 -9.57 -2.56 3.03
N GLY A 52 -9.80 -3.51 3.94
CA GLY A 52 -8.84 -4.57 4.25
C GLY A 52 -8.50 -5.46 3.04
N ILE A 53 -9.51 -5.84 2.25
CA ILE A 53 -9.35 -6.66 1.04
C ILE A 53 -8.48 -5.94 -0.01
N TYR A 54 -8.61 -4.62 -0.16
CA TYR A 54 -7.73 -3.85 -1.05
C TYR A 54 -6.35 -3.60 -0.43
N TYR A 55 -6.31 -3.24 0.86
CA TYR A 55 -5.11 -2.80 1.55
C TYR A 55 -4.07 -3.90 1.71
N ILE A 56 -4.45 -5.07 2.25
CA ILE A 56 -3.52 -6.15 2.58
C ILE A 56 -2.73 -6.63 1.34
N PRO A 57 -3.37 -7.07 0.23
CA PRO A 57 -2.63 -7.54 -0.94
C PRO A 57 -1.82 -6.43 -1.59
N THR A 58 -2.33 -5.20 -1.65
CA THR A 58 -1.60 -4.06 -2.22
C THR A 58 -0.36 -3.72 -1.39
N LEU A 59 -0.45 -3.78 -0.07
CA LEU A 59 0.68 -3.58 0.84
C LEU A 59 1.74 -4.68 0.64
N ILE A 60 1.32 -5.95 0.63
CA ILE A 60 2.22 -7.09 0.41
C ILE A 60 2.96 -6.93 -0.93
N LEU A 61 2.25 -6.52 -1.98
CA LEU A 61 2.84 -6.28 -3.29
C LEU A 61 3.86 -5.13 -3.26
N CYS A 62 3.52 -3.99 -2.66
CA CYS A 62 4.43 -2.85 -2.54
C CYS A 62 5.70 -3.22 -1.76
N LEU A 63 5.58 -3.95 -0.64
CA LEU A 63 6.73 -4.41 0.14
C LEU A 63 7.58 -5.40 -0.65
N SER A 64 6.95 -6.32 -1.40
CA SER A 64 7.66 -7.27 -2.26
C SER A 64 8.45 -6.56 -3.36
N LEU A 65 7.83 -5.58 -4.03
CA LEU A 65 8.50 -4.76 -5.05
C LEU A 65 9.63 -3.90 -4.46
N MET A 66 9.44 -3.36 -3.25
CA MET A 66 10.49 -2.63 -2.54
C MET A 66 11.72 -3.51 -2.29
N LEU A 67 11.53 -4.76 -1.83
CA LEU A 67 12.61 -5.74 -1.65
C LEU A 67 13.30 -6.11 -2.97
N LEU A 68 12.56 -6.10 -4.09
CA LEU A 68 13.14 -6.36 -5.41
C LEU A 68 13.95 -5.16 -5.93
N PHE A 69 13.43 -3.93 -5.79
CA PHE A 69 14.08 -2.72 -6.32
C PHE A 69 15.29 -2.29 -5.51
N THR A 70 15.29 -2.52 -4.19
CA THR A 70 16.44 -2.23 -3.32
C THR A 70 17.71 -3.01 -3.69
N LYS A 71 17.58 -4.12 -4.42
CA LYS A 71 18.74 -4.86 -4.98
C LYS A 71 19.46 -4.11 -6.10
N LYS A 72 18.79 -3.17 -6.78
CA LYS A 72 19.30 -2.49 -7.98
C LYS A 72 19.37 -0.97 -7.85
N PHE A 73 18.52 -0.35 -7.04
CA PHE A 73 18.40 1.09 -6.96
C PHE A 73 18.66 1.61 -5.55
N SER A 74 18.90 2.93 -5.44
CA SER A 74 18.93 3.59 -4.14
C SER A 74 17.58 3.46 -3.44
N LEU A 75 17.60 3.58 -2.13
CA LEU A 75 16.45 3.28 -1.30
C LEU A 75 15.24 4.18 -1.63
N SER A 76 15.43 5.49 -1.69
CA SER A 76 14.33 6.43 -2.01
C SER A 76 13.71 6.16 -3.39
N LYS A 77 14.54 5.80 -4.38
CA LYS A 77 14.06 5.43 -5.72
C LYS A 77 13.27 4.13 -5.70
N SER A 78 13.75 3.14 -4.95
CA SER A 78 13.07 1.85 -4.78
C SER A 78 11.70 2.02 -4.15
N MET A 79 11.59 2.88 -3.13
CA MET A 79 10.32 3.18 -2.46
C MET A 79 9.34 3.85 -3.42
N ALA A 80 9.76 4.91 -4.10
CA ALA A 80 8.93 5.59 -5.09
C ALA A 80 8.45 4.64 -6.20
N LEU A 81 9.36 3.85 -6.77
CA LEU A 81 9.01 2.85 -7.79
C LEU A 81 8.04 1.81 -7.27
N SER A 82 8.24 1.29 -6.05
CA SER A 82 7.37 0.28 -5.45
C SER A 82 5.95 0.81 -5.24
N LEU A 83 5.78 2.07 -4.84
CA LEU A 83 4.47 2.69 -4.64
C LEU A 83 3.78 2.99 -5.97
N ILE A 84 4.50 3.61 -6.91
CA ILE A 84 3.98 3.99 -8.23
C ILE A 84 3.54 2.75 -9.03
N THR A 85 4.24 1.63 -8.88
CA THR A 85 3.89 0.40 -9.60
C THR A 85 2.97 -0.51 -8.80
N GLY A 86 3.24 -0.67 -7.50
CA GLY A 86 2.53 -1.60 -6.63
C GLY A 86 1.10 -1.18 -6.32
N ILE A 87 0.82 0.11 -6.13
CA ILE A 87 -0.54 0.59 -5.83
C ILE A 87 -1.48 0.34 -7.03
N PRO A 88 -1.19 0.84 -8.26
CA PRO A 88 -2.07 0.59 -9.40
C PRO A 88 -2.21 -0.90 -9.72
N THR A 89 -1.10 -1.65 -9.69
CA THR A 89 -1.12 -3.09 -9.96
C THR A 89 -1.93 -3.85 -8.92
N GLY A 90 -1.77 -3.53 -7.64
CA GLY A 90 -2.53 -4.14 -6.55
C GLY A 90 -4.02 -3.91 -6.71
N PHE A 91 -4.43 -2.67 -7.02
CA PHE A 91 -5.84 -2.36 -7.26
C PHE A 91 -6.39 -3.11 -8.46
N VAL A 92 -5.67 -3.16 -9.59
CA VAL A 92 -6.10 -3.92 -10.77
C VAL A 92 -6.27 -5.40 -10.45
N ILE A 93 -5.33 -6.00 -9.70
CA ILE A 93 -5.42 -7.41 -9.28
C ILE A 93 -6.66 -7.65 -8.42
N VAL A 94 -6.87 -6.85 -7.38
CA VAL A 94 -8.02 -7.02 -6.47
C VAL A 94 -9.34 -6.83 -7.21
N ILE A 95 -9.46 -5.77 -8.01
CA ILE A 95 -10.65 -5.52 -8.83
C ILE A 95 -10.91 -6.70 -9.78
N SER A 96 -9.87 -7.19 -10.46
CA SER A 96 -10.01 -8.32 -11.38
C SER A 96 -10.45 -9.60 -10.67
N LEU A 97 -10.02 -9.82 -9.42
CA LEU A 97 -10.41 -10.98 -8.62
C LEU A 97 -11.82 -10.87 -8.03
N LEU A 98 -12.36 -9.66 -7.86
CA LEU A 98 -13.69 -9.43 -7.30
C LEU A 98 -14.78 -9.31 -8.38
N ILE A 99 -14.40 -8.99 -9.62
CA ILE A 99 -15.33 -8.91 -10.77
C ILE A 99 -15.64 -10.30 -11.36
N PHE A 100 -14.79 -11.29 -11.14
CA PHE A 100 -14.98 -12.69 -11.56
C PHE A 100 -15.56 -13.53 -10.41
#